data_AF-A0A743SQA6-F1
#
_entry.id   AF-A0A743SQA6-F1
#
_cell.length_a   1.000
_cell.length_b   1.000
_cell.length_c   1.000
_cell.angle_alpha   90.00
_cell.angle_beta   90.00
_cell.angle_gamma   90.00
#
_symmetry.space_group_name_H-M   'P 1'
#
loop_
_entity.id
_entity.type
_entity.pdbx_description
1 polymer ?
#
loop_
_entity_poly.entity_id
_entity_poly.type
_entity_poly.pdbx_seq_one_letter_code
_entity_poly.pdbx_strand_id
1 'polypeptide(L)'
;MKRILLSALLTGGMIPVAGATDGELNQKNLSFDTAGKLAQNVLLVCARDNHNAAVTVVDRSGTPLVMKRMDNAGPHTIVASRMKAFTALSTRIPTDNVMKGARSGADAASLRDIPGFLLLAGGVPVKSGGQVI
;
A
#
# COMPACT_ATOMS: atom_id res chain seq x y z
N MET A 1 -19.94 49.39 -61.16
CA MET A 1 -19.69 49.69 -59.73
C MET A 1 -20.18 48.48 -58.93
N LYS A 2 -19.26 47.61 -58.45
CA LYS A 2 -18.98 47.32 -57.01
C LYS A 2 -20.27 46.98 -56.22
N ARG A 3 -20.43 45.83 -55.55
CA ARG A 3 -19.54 45.20 -54.56
C ARG A 3 -19.87 43.70 -54.39
N ILE A 4 -18.86 42.83 -54.44
CA ILE A 4 -18.96 41.40 -54.07
C ILE A 4 -18.59 41.30 -52.59
N LEU A 5 -19.51 40.84 -51.74
CA LEU A 5 -19.32 40.63 -50.30
C LEU A 5 -18.83 39.18 -50.08
N LEU A 6 -17.52 39.03 -49.88
CA LEU A 6 -16.88 37.76 -49.51
C LEU A 6 -17.01 37.55 -48.00
N SER A 7 -17.81 36.57 -47.60
CA SER A 7 -17.97 36.17 -46.19
C SER A 7 -16.91 35.13 -45.85
N ALA A 8 -15.90 35.52 -45.07
CA ALA A 8 -14.84 34.62 -44.61
C ALA A 8 -15.34 33.80 -43.41
N LEU A 9 -15.62 32.52 -43.65
CA LEU A 9 -16.01 31.55 -42.63
C LEU A 9 -14.74 31.07 -41.90
N LEU A 10 -14.48 31.60 -40.70
CA LEU A 10 -13.42 31.09 -39.81
C LEU A 10 -13.85 29.73 -39.25
N THR A 11 -13.43 28.64 -39.89
CA THR A 11 -13.46 27.29 -39.29
C THR A 11 -12.35 27.19 -38.25
N GLY A 12 -12.69 27.42 -36.99
CA GLY A 12 -11.82 27.12 -35.85
C GLY A 12 -11.64 25.61 -35.70
N GLY A 13 -10.59 25.06 -36.30
CA GLY A 13 -10.20 23.67 -36.10
C GLY A 13 -9.68 23.45 -34.69
N MET A 14 -10.37 22.62 -33.90
CA MET A 14 -9.81 22.07 -32.67
C MET A 14 -8.63 21.17 -33.05
N ILE A 15 -7.41 21.60 -32.74
CA ILE A 15 -6.22 20.75 -32.85
C ILE A 15 -6.34 19.72 -31.72
N PRO A 16 -6.43 18.41 -32.01
CA PRO A 16 -6.33 17.41 -30.97
C PRO A 16 -4.91 17.46 -30.43
N VAL A 17 -4.74 17.96 -29.21
CA VAL A 17 -3.51 17.73 -28.45
C VAL A 17 -3.50 16.25 -28.13
N ALA A 18 -2.74 15.48 -28.91
CA ALA A 18 -2.36 14.13 -28.54
C ALA A 18 -1.48 14.25 -27.28
N GLY A 19 -2.11 14.14 -26.11
CA GLY A 19 -1.40 14.00 -24.85
C GLY A 19 -0.60 12.71 -24.91
N ALA A 20 0.73 12.81 -24.93
CA ALA A 20 1.61 11.66 -24.89
C ALA A 20 1.35 10.89 -23.58
N THR A 21 0.72 9.72 -23.68
CA THR A 21 0.59 8.74 -22.59
C THR A 21 1.79 7.79 -22.53
N ASP A 22 2.87 8.06 -23.28
CA ASP A 22 4.11 7.31 -23.22
C ASP A 22 4.77 7.52 -21.85
N GLY A 23 4.49 6.60 -20.92
CA GLY A 23 5.07 6.58 -19.57
C GLY A 23 4.11 6.38 -18.42
N GLU A 24 2.79 6.28 -18.64
CA GLU A 24 1.83 6.04 -17.55
C GLU A 24 1.85 4.57 -17.08
N LEU A 25 2.07 4.35 -15.78
CA LEU A 25 2.01 3.04 -15.16
C LEU A 25 0.64 2.82 -14.51
N ASN A 26 -0.10 1.83 -15.00
CA ASN A 26 -1.31 1.36 -14.31
C ASN A 26 -0.93 0.36 -13.21
N GLN A 27 -1.31 0.64 -11.96
CA GLN A 27 -1.00 -0.20 -10.81
C GLN A 27 -2.24 -0.46 -9.96
N LYS A 28 -2.37 -1.71 -9.49
CA LYS A 28 -3.39 -2.07 -8.51
C LYS A 28 -2.98 -1.59 -7.12
N ASN A 29 -3.95 -1.13 -6.34
CA ASN A 29 -3.74 -0.71 -4.95
C ASN A 29 -4.95 -1.10 -4.09
N LEU A 30 -4.75 -1.14 -2.78
CA LEU A 30 -5.82 -1.31 -1.80
C LEU A 30 -6.73 -0.08 -1.76
N SER A 31 -8.05 -0.29 -1.75
CA SER A 31 -9.00 0.77 -1.43
C SER A 31 -9.10 0.96 0.08
N PHE A 32 -9.42 2.18 0.52
CA PHE A 32 -9.66 2.50 1.93
C PHE A 32 -10.74 1.60 2.57
N ASP A 33 -11.84 1.35 1.86
CA ASP A 33 -12.93 0.48 2.34
C ASP A 33 -12.44 -0.97 2.58
N THR A 34 -11.64 -1.51 1.65
CA THR A 34 -11.05 -2.86 1.81
C THR A 34 -10.08 -2.89 2.98
N ALA A 35 -9.22 -1.89 3.11
CA ALA A 35 -8.29 -1.77 4.24
C ALA A 35 -9.03 -1.69 5.58
N GLY A 36 -10.16 -0.96 5.64
CA GLY A 36 -11.01 -0.87 6.81
C GLY A 36 -11.61 -2.22 7.22
N LYS A 37 -12.12 -2.99 6.25
CA LYS A 37 -12.66 -4.34 6.46
C LYS A 37 -11.59 -5.33 6.93
N LEU A 38 -10.40 -5.30 6.32
CA LEU A 38 -9.26 -6.12 6.75
C LEU A 38 -8.89 -5.85 8.21
N ALA A 39 -8.69 -4.58 8.55
CA ALA A 39 -8.37 -4.18 9.92
C ALA A 39 -9.45 -4.62 10.91
N GLN A 40 -10.73 -4.42 10.56
CA GLN A 40 -11.84 -4.81 11.43
C GLN A 40 -11.88 -6.32 11.67
N ASN A 41 -11.71 -7.13 10.62
CA ASN A 41 -11.72 -8.59 10.74
C ASN A 41 -10.56 -9.10 11.62
N VAL A 42 -9.36 -8.53 11.48
CA VAL A 42 -8.22 -8.87 12.34
C VAL A 42 -8.54 -8.61 13.81
N LEU A 43 -9.08 -7.43 14.13
CA LEU A 43 -9.43 -7.08 15.51
C LEU A 43 -10.54 -7.96 16.08
N LEU A 44 -11.53 -8.35 15.26
CA LEU A 44 -12.58 -9.29 15.68
C LEU A 44 -12.03 -10.67 16.02
N VAL A 45 -11.08 -11.18 15.23
CA VAL A 45 -10.39 -12.45 15.53
C VAL A 45 -9.56 -12.32 16.81
N CYS A 46 -8.75 -11.26 16.95
CA CYS A 46 -7.98 -11.03 18.17
C CYS A 46 -8.87 -10.94 19.42
N ALA A 47 -10.00 -10.24 19.33
CA ALA A 47 -10.95 -10.15 20.44
C ALA A 47 -11.56 -11.50 20.81
N ARG A 48 -11.94 -12.32 19.81
CA ARG A 48 -12.42 -13.68 20.03
C ARG A 48 -11.39 -14.58 20.71
N ASP A 49 -10.12 -14.37 20.40
CA ASP A 49 -9.00 -15.12 20.97
C ASP A 49 -8.45 -14.48 22.26
N ASN A 50 -9.17 -13.51 22.83
CA ASN A 50 -8.81 -12.80 24.06
C ASN A 50 -7.43 -12.11 24.00
N HIS A 51 -7.09 -11.56 22.84
CA HIS A 51 -5.87 -10.80 22.57
C HIS A 51 -6.18 -9.33 22.27
N ASN A 52 -5.38 -8.43 22.86
CA ASN A 52 -5.44 -7.00 22.58
C ASN A 52 -4.32 -6.62 21.59
N ALA A 53 -4.71 -6.17 20.39
CA ALA A 53 -3.77 -5.89 19.32
C ALA A 53 -3.89 -4.46 18.75
N ALA A 54 -2.86 -4.05 18.01
CA ALA A 54 -2.96 -2.99 17.02
C ALA A 54 -2.78 -3.60 15.63
N VAL A 55 -3.49 -3.04 14.66
CA VAL A 55 -3.42 -3.43 13.25
C VAL A 55 -3.14 -2.21 12.40
N THR A 56 -2.22 -2.36 11.46
CA THR A 56 -1.93 -1.36 10.43
C THR A 56 -2.07 -2.01 9.07
N VAL A 57 -2.85 -1.39 8.19
CA VAL A 57 -2.91 -1.75 6.77
C VAL A 57 -2.25 -0.62 5.99
N VAL A 58 -1.25 -0.97 5.19
CA VAL A 58 -0.56 -0.04 4.29
C VAL A 58 -1.01 -0.28 2.86
N ASP A 59 -0.93 0.75 2.03
CA ASP A 59 -1.12 0.64 0.59
C ASP A 59 0.16 0.15 -0.11
N ARG A 60 0.11 0.05 -1.43
CA ARG A 60 1.25 -0.34 -2.28
C ARG A 60 2.51 0.52 -2.07
N SER A 61 2.36 1.79 -1.67
CA SER A 61 3.48 2.71 -1.41
C SER A 61 4.09 2.53 -0.03
N GLY A 62 3.49 1.71 0.84
CA GLY A 62 3.88 1.57 2.25
C GLY A 62 3.26 2.62 3.16
N THR A 63 2.33 3.42 2.65
CA THR A 63 1.64 4.45 3.42
C THR A 63 0.46 3.84 4.17
N PRO A 64 0.31 4.07 5.48
CA PRO A 64 -0.85 3.57 6.23
C PRO A 64 -2.17 4.12 5.67
N LEU A 65 -3.08 3.22 5.31
CA LEU A 65 -4.48 3.55 5.00
C LEU A 65 -5.34 3.49 6.26
N VAL A 66 -5.07 2.52 7.12
CA VAL A 66 -5.81 2.28 8.36
C VAL A 66 -4.84 1.90 9.46
N MET A 67 -5.01 2.52 10.63
CA MET A 67 -4.34 2.16 11.87
C MET A 67 -5.38 2.11 12.98
N LYS A 68 -5.50 0.97 13.65
CA LYS A 68 -6.43 0.79 14.78
C LYS A 68 -5.70 0.10 15.93
N ARG A 69 -6.05 0.47 17.16
CA ARG A 69 -5.52 -0.13 18.40
C ARG A 69 -6.69 -0.44 19.33
N MET A 70 -6.70 -1.64 19.91
CA MET A 70 -7.66 -2.00 20.95
C MET A 70 -7.30 -1.32 22.27
N ASP A 71 -8.30 -1.02 23.11
CA ASP A 71 -8.13 -0.20 24.33
C ASP A 71 -6.99 -0.67 25.23
N ASN A 72 -6.87 -1.99 25.41
CA ASN A 72 -5.89 -2.64 26.29
C ASN A 72 -4.61 -3.12 25.55
N ALA A 73 -4.42 -2.76 24.28
CA ALA A 73 -3.20 -3.08 23.56
C ALA A 73 -2.09 -2.10 23.95
N GLY A 74 -0.89 -2.63 24.25
CA GLY A 74 0.25 -1.83 24.69
C GLY A 74 0.68 -0.78 23.65
N PRO A 75 1.29 0.35 24.06
CA PRO A 75 1.55 1.49 23.17
C PRO A 75 2.53 1.17 22.03
N HIS A 76 3.47 0.25 22.26
CA HIS A 76 4.45 -0.20 21.26
C HIS A 76 3.81 -0.89 20.04
N THR A 77 2.57 -1.40 20.18
CA THR A 77 1.92 -2.21 19.15
C THR A 77 1.60 -1.42 17.89
N ILE A 78 1.33 -0.12 17.98
CA ILE A 78 1.01 0.75 16.83
C ILE A 78 2.20 0.84 15.86
N VAL A 79 3.38 1.14 16.41
CA VAL A 79 4.60 1.26 15.60
C VAL A 79 5.03 -0.10 15.10
N ALA A 80 4.95 -1.14 15.95
CA ALA A 80 5.28 -2.49 15.56
C ALA A 80 4.38 -3.02 14.43
N SER A 81 3.06 -2.81 14.48
CA SER A 81 2.13 -3.24 13.42
C SER A 81 2.43 -2.53 12.11
N ARG A 82 2.74 -1.22 12.15
CA ARG A 82 3.14 -0.45 10.96
C ARG A 82 4.43 -0.99 10.35
N MET A 83 5.47 -1.21 11.14
CA MET A 83 6.75 -1.70 10.64
C MET A 83 6.64 -3.13 10.09
N LYS A 84 5.85 -3.99 10.73
CA LYS A 84 5.56 -5.34 10.20
C LYS A 84 4.83 -5.29 8.85
N ALA A 85 3.83 -4.42 8.72
CA ALA A 85 3.11 -4.24 7.45
C ALA A 85 4.05 -3.73 6.35
N PHE A 86 4.86 -2.72 6.64
CA PHE A 86 5.87 -2.19 5.71
C PHE A 86 6.90 -3.26 5.29
N THR A 87 7.37 -4.07 6.24
CA THR A 87 8.32 -5.16 5.98
C THR A 87 7.70 -6.24 5.09
N ALA A 88 6.46 -6.64 5.36
CA ALA A 88 5.76 -7.65 4.55
C ALA A 88 5.48 -7.15 3.13
N LEU A 89 5.11 -5.88 2.98
CA LEU A 89 4.93 -5.22 1.68
C LEU A 89 6.26 -5.20 0.90
N SER A 90 7.32 -4.71 1.53
CA SER A 90 8.63 -4.48 0.89
C SER A 90 9.32 -5.79 0.49
N THR A 91 9.27 -6.80 1.36
CA THR A 91 9.88 -8.12 1.11
C THR A 91 8.96 -9.07 0.35
N ARG A 92 7.67 -8.72 0.19
CA ARG A 92 6.62 -9.50 -0.49
C ARG A 92 6.38 -10.89 0.11
N ILE A 93 6.85 -11.13 1.33
CA ILE A 93 6.68 -12.37 2.08
C ILE A 93 6.26 -12.06 3.53
N PRO A 94 5.66 -13.02 4.26
CA PRO A 94 5.35 -12.83 5.67
C PRO A 94 6.59 -12.48 6.51
N THR A 95 6.45 -11.60 7.49
CA THR A 95 7.59 -11.15 8.32
C THR A 95 8.23 -12.27 9.13
N ASP A 96 7.50 -13.35 9.42
CA ASP A 96 8.05 -14.57 10.03
C ASP A 96 9.08 -15.25 9.11
N ASN A 97 8.84 -15.28 7.81
CA ASN A 97 9.78 -15.84 6.83
C ASN A 97 11.02 -14.94 6.68
N VAL A 98 10.84 -13.61 6.72
CA VAL A 98 11.98 -12.66 6.72
C VAL A 98 12.84 -12.87 7.95
N MET A 99 12.22 -12.97 9.13
CA MET A 99 12.92 -13.23 10.39
C MET A 99 13.70 -14.56 10.35
N LYS A 100 13.08 -15.63 9.84
CA LYS A 100 13.76 -16.94 9.68
C LYS A 100 14.96 -16.83 8.75
N GLY A 101 14.80 -16.18 7.58
CA GLY A 101 15.90 -15.96 6.65
C GLY A 101 17.07 -15.18 7.27
N ALA A 102 16.78 -14.10 7.98
CA ALA A 102 17.79 -13.27 8.65
C ALA A 102 18.52 -13.98 9.81
N ARG A 103 17.92 -15.03 10.40
CA ARG A 103 18.58 -15.86 11.41
C ARG A 103 19.47 -16.93 10.80
N SER A 104 19.13 -17.42 9.61
CA SER A 104 19.81 -18.54 8.97
C SER A 104 21.00 -18.15 8.09
N GLY A 105 21.15 -16.87 7.71
CA GLY A 105 22.23 -16.41 6.84
C GLY A 105 22.85 -15.09 7.31
N ALA A 106 24.19 -15.01 7.32
CA ALA A 106 24.93 -13.81 7.72
C ALA A 106 24.57 -12.59 6.86
N ASP A 107 24.40 -12.79 5.55
CA ASP A 107 24.08 -11.71 4.61
C ASP A 107 22.69 -11.09 4.86
N ALA A 108 21.74 -11.88 5.35
CA ALA A 108 20.38 -11.42 5.63
C ALA A 108 20.22 -10.88 7.07
N ALA A 109 21.23 -11.03 7.93
CA ALA A 109 21.15 -10.60 9.32
C ALA A 109 20.96 -9.08 9.47
N SER A 110 21.55 -8.31 8.55
CA SER A 110 21.50 -6.85 8.48
C SER A 110 20.17 -6.29 7.98
N LEU A 111 19.22 -7.14 7.53
CA LEU A 111 17.87 -6.70 7.19
C LEU A 111 17.15 -6.01 8.37
N ARG A 112 17.55 -6.32 9.61
CA ARG A 112 17.04 -5.67 10.83
C ARG A 112 17.47 -4.21 10.96
N ASP A 113 18.55 -3.82 10.28
CA ASP A 113 19.15 -2.49 10.36
C ASP A 113 18.52 -1.52 9.34
N ILE A 114 17.70 -2.04 8.41
CA ILE A 114 16.98 -1.22 7.44
C ILE A 114 15.92 -0.38 8.17
N PRO A 115 15.91 0.95 8.00
CA PRO A 115 14.90 1.81 8.62
C PRO A 115 13.48 1.38 8.26
N GLY A 116 12.63 1.23 9.29
CA GLY A 116 11.23 0.82 9.12
C GLY A 116 10.99 -0.68 9.04
N PHE A 117 12.04 -1.51 8.93
CA PHE A 117 11.90 -2.97 8.97
C PHE A 117 11.71 -3.46 10.40
N LEU A 118 10.78 -4.40 10.58
CA LEU A 118 10.61 -5.16 11.82
C LEU A 118 10.47 -6.65 11.48
N LEU A 119 11.54 -7.38 11.71
CA LEU A 119 11.65 -8.82 11.49
C LEU A 119 11.07 -9.57 12.69
N LEU A 120 9.75 -9.52 12.81
CA LEU A 120 8.99 -10.21 13.85
C LEU A 120 7.65 -10.66 13.26
N ALA A 121 7.23 -11.89 13.55
CA ALA A 121 6.00 -12.47 13.02
C ALA A 121 4.78 -11.57 13.26
N GLY A 122 3.90 -11.49 12.25
CA GLY A 122 2.60 -10.80 12.31
C GLY A 122 2.28 -9.92 11.09
N GLY A 123 3.24 -9.59 10.24
CA GLY A 123 2.98 -8.91 8.96
C GLY A 123 2.80 -9.90 7.83
N VAL A 124 1.79 -9.69 6.98
CA VAL A 124 1.51 -10.51 5.80
C VAL A 124 1.23 -9.61 4.58
N PRO A 125 1.73 -9.95 3.39
CA PRO A 125 1.44 -9.18 2.18
C PRO A 125 0.01 -9.41 1.72
N VAL A 126 -0.71 -8.34 1.37
CA VAL A 126 -1.99 -8.44 0.66
C VAL A 126 -1.72 -8.60 -0.83
N LYS A 127 -2.46 -9.47 -1.50
CA LYS A 127 -2.25 -9.78 -2.91
C LYS A 127 -3.54 -9.65 -3.72
N SER A 128 -3.41 -9.14 -4.93
CA SER A 128 -4.44 -9.21 -5.98
C SER A 128 -3.86 -9.97 -7.18
N GLY A 129 -4.29 -11.23 -7.34
CA GLY A 129 -3.62 -12.16 -8.25
C GLY A 129 -2.18 -12.41 -7.81
N GLY A 130 -1.22 -12.27 -8.74
CA GLY A 130 0.21 -12.43 -8.46
C GLY A 130 0.91 -11.20 -7.87
N GLN A 131 0.21 -10.07 -7.72
CA GLN A 131 0.82 -8.80 -7.31
C GLN A 131 0.53 -8.50 -5.83
N VAL A 132 1.57 -8.14 -5.08
CA VAL A 132 1.42 -7.53 -3.75
C VAL A 132 0.94 -6.09 -3.92
N ILE A 133 -0.14 -5.72 -3.22
CA ILE A 133 -0.84 -4.43 -3.30
C ILE A 133 -1.04 -3.81 -1.92
#